data_AF-A0A9J6FDU1-F1
#
_entry.id   AF-A0A9J6FDU1-F1
#
_cell.length_a   1.000
_cell.length_b   1.000
_cell.length_c   1.000
_cell.angle_alpha   90.00
_cell.angle_beta   90.00
_cell.angle_gamma   90.00
#
_symmetry.space_group_name_H-M   'P 1'
#
loop_
_entity.id
_entity.type
_entity.pdbx_description
1 polymer ?
#
loop_
_entity_poly.entity_id
_entity_poly.type
_entity_poly.pdbx_seq_one_letter_code
_entity_poly.pdbx_strand_id
1 'polypeptide(L)' 'MLQAVKDDERAVQPIGDISPGDKAFLEMDTTELFELLLAAERLHLESLVDAVCKTVANMIKGKTPAQIRAASTS' A
#
# COMPACT_ATOMS: atom_id res chain seq x y z
N MET A 1 10.89 4.56 -28.45
CA MET A 1 11.82 4.07 -27.43
C MET A 1 10.99 3.52 -26.30
N LEU A 2 10.70 2.21 -26.33
CA LEU A 2 10.07 1.53 -25.20
C LEU A 2 11.10 1.54 -24.07
N GLN A 3 10.85 2.32 -23.01
CA GLN A 3 11.66 2.20 -21.82
C GLN A 3 11.37 0.84 -21.20
N ALA A 4 12.44 0.08 -21.03
CA ALA A 4 12.46 -1.19 -20.34
C ALA A 4 11.73 -1.04 -19.01
N VAL A 5 10.66 -1.82 -18.84
CA VAL A 5 10.30 -2.34 -17.53
C VAL A 5 11.55 -3.01 -16.99
N LYS A 6 12.30 -2.29 -16.16
CA LYS A 6 13.21 -2.93 -15.23
C LYS A 6 12.29 -3.80 -14.38
N ASP A 7 12.30 -5.10 -14.66
CA ASP A 7 11.94 -6.13 -13.70
C ASP A 7 12.80 -5.85 -12.46
N ASP A 8 12.28 -5.00 -11.60
CA ASP A 8 12.80 -4.79 -10.28
C ASP A 8 12.52 -6.12 -9.59
N GLU A 9 13.56 -6.93 -9.38
CA GLU A 9 13.57 -8.04 -8.44
C GLU A 9 13.35 -7.48 -7.02
N ARG A 10 12.23 -6.78 -6.79
CA ARG A 10 11.66 -6.58 -5.46
C ARG A 10 11.27 -7.97 -5.02
N ALA A 11 12.23 -8.68 -4.43
CA ALA A 11 11.95 -9.80 -3.56
C ALA A 11 10.76 -9.35 -2.73
N VAL A 12 9.61 -10.00 -2.92
CA VAL A 12 8.40 -9.69 -2.17
C VAL A 12 8.77 -10.00 -0.74
N GLN A 13 9.24 -8.98 -0.02
CA GLN A 13 9.60 -9.14 1.36
C GLN A 13 8.31 -9.58 2.05
N PRO A 14 8.36 -10.59 2.93
CA PRO A 14 7.21 -10.94 3.76
C PRO A 14 6.63 -9.63 4.28
N ILE A 15 5.31 -9.41 4.13
CA ILE A 15 4.65 -8.15 4.49
C ILE A 15 5.19 -7.74 5.86
N GLY A 16 6.11 -6.78 5.85
CA GLY A 16 6.86 -6.42 7.04
C GLY A 16 5.89 -5.81 8.03
N ASP A 17 6.05 -6.13 9.32
CA ASP A 17 5.24 -5.48 10.34
C ASP A 17 5.48 -3.97 10.29
N ILE A 18 4.38 -3.23 10.25
CA ILE A 18 4.36 -1.78 10.27
C ILE A 18 4.66 -1.35 11.70
N SER A 19 5.51 -0.33 11.88
CA SER A 19 5.81 0.15 13.23
C SER A 19 4.52 0.69 13.88
N PRO A 20 4.38 0.64 15.21
CA PRO A 20 3.19 1.18 15.89
C PRO A 20 2.95 2.67 15.59
N GLY A 21 4.03 3.43 15.37
CA GLY A 21 3.96 4.85 15.00
C GLY A 21 3.42 5.04 13.59
N ASP A 22 3.91 4.27 12.62
CA ASP A 22 3.41 4.32 11.24
C ASP A 22 1.97 3.83 11.16
N LYS A 23 1.59 2.86 12.00
CA LYS A 23 0.22 2.36 12.08
C LYS A 23 -0.75 3.43 12.57
N ALA A 24 -0.38 4.21 13.59
CA ALA A 24 -1.19 5.32 14.08
C ALA A 24 -1.25 6.47 13.07
N PHE A 25 -0.16 6.71 12.33
CA PHE A 25 -0.13 7.71 11.26
C PHE A 25 -1.01 7.32 10.07
N LEU A 26 -1.05 6.03 9.72
CA LEU A 26 -1.80 5.48 8.59
C LEU A 26 -3.21 4.99 8.97
N GLU A 27 -3.68 5.33 10.18
CA GLU A 27 -5.06 5.11 10.62
C GLU A 27 -5.98 6.18 10.01
N MET A 28 -6.19 6.08 8.71
CA MET A 28 -6.98 7.00 7.89
C MET A 28 -7.86 6.22 6.91
N ASP A 29 -8.82 6.88 6.28
CA ASP A 29 -9.76 6.21 5.38
C ASP A 29 -9.05 5.70 4.12
N THR A 30 -9.63 4.69 3.46
CA THR A 30 -9.06 4.13 2.21
C THR A 30 -8.86 5.18 1.14
N THR A 31 -9.75 6.17 1.05
CA THR A 31 -9.64 7.30 0.11
C THR A 31 -8.40 8.15 0.42
N GLU A 32 -8.19 8.49 1.70
CA GLU A 32 -7.05 9.30 2.16
C GLU A 32 -5.73 8.54 1.98
N LEU A 33 -5.70 7.22 2.22
CA LEU A 33 -4.53 6.37 1.94
C LEU A 33 -4.17 6.37 0.44
N PHE A 34 -5.16 6.33 -0.45
CA PHE A 34 -4.92 6.38 -1.90
C PHE A 34 -4.40 7.75 -2.33
N GLU A 35 -4.94 8.84 -1.80
CA GLU A 35 -4.44 10.18 -2.08
C GLU A 35 -3.00 10.36 -1.55
N LEU A 36 -2.72 9.86 -0.35
CA LEU A 36 -1.39 9.85 0.25
C LEU A 36 -0.40 9.02 -0.58
N LEU A 37 -0.82 7.85 -1.08
CA LEU A 37 -0.02 7.01 -1.96
C LEU A 37 0.37 7.75 -3.25
N LEU A 38 -0.62 8.39 -3.90
CA LEU A 38 -0.39 9.17 -5.12
C LEU A 38 0.52 10.38 -4.86
N ALA A 39 0.34 11.06 -3.72
CA ALA A 39 1.22 12.16 -3.33
C ALA A 39 2.65 11.68 -3.06
N ALA A 40 2.82 10.55 -2.35
CA ALA A 40 4.11 9.95 -2.04
C ALA A 40 4.86 9.51 -3.31
N GLU A 41 4.14 8.91 -4.26
CA GLU A 41 4.69 8.52 -5.57
C GLU A 41 5.18 9.72 -6.37
N ARG A 42 4.42 10.83 -6.39
CA ARG A 42 4.80 12.08 -7.04
C ARG A 42 5.99 12.79 -6.39
N LEU A 43 6.20 12.57 -5.10
CA LEU A 43 7.32 13.11 -4.33
C LEU A 43 8.52 12.16 -4.28
N HIS A 44 8.44 10.99 -4.94
CA HIS A 44 9.45 9.93 -4.94
C HIS A 44 9.86 9.46 -3.52
N LEU A 45 8.89 9.40 -2.60
CA LEU A 45 9.10 8.91 -1.23
C LEU A 45 8.86 7.40 -1.14
N GLU A 46 9.83 6.60 -1.61
CA GLU A 46 9.71 5.13 -1.70
C GLU A 46 9.37 4.45 -0.36
N SER A 47 9.90 4.96 0.76
CA SER A 47 9.61 4.44 2.09
C SER A 47 8.15 4.65 2.52
N LEU A 48 7.54 5.76 2.12
CA LEU A 48 6.15 6.08 2.43
C LEU A 48 5.20 5.26 1.55
N VAL A 49 5.55 5.07 0.27
CA VAL A 49 4.84 4.16 -0.64
C VAL A 49 4.82 2.74 -0.06
N ASP A 50 5.96 2.24 0.39
CA ASP A 50 6.07 0.89 0.99
C ASP A 50 5.24 0.77 2.28
N ALA A 51 5.26 1.79 3.15
CA ALA A 51 4.46 1.81 4.37
C ALA A 51 2.95 1.77 4.07
N VAL A 52 2.48 2.57 3.11
CA VAL A 52 1.06 2.59 2.69
C VAL A 52 0.66 1.25 2.06
N CYS A 53 1.50 0.68 1.18
CA CYS A 53 1.26 -0.62 0.58
C CYS A 53 1.15 -1.74 1.64
N LYS A 54 2.00 -1.71 2.67
CA LYS A 54 1.92 -2.64 3.80
C LYS A 54 0.63 -2.46 4.60
N THR A 55 0.17 -1.23 4.82
CA THR A 55 -1.11 -0.97 5.51
C THR A 55 -2.28 -1.57 4.76
N VAL A 56 -2.37 -1.30 3.45
CA VAL A 56 -3.42 -1.88 2.59
C VAL A 56 -3.33 -3.41 2.56
N ALA A 57 -2.13 -3.97 2.45
CA ALA A 57 -1.93 -5.42 2.49
C ALA A 57 -2.41 -6.03 3.82
N ASN A 58 -2.16 -5.35 4.95
CA ASN A 58 -2.68 -5.75 6.26
C ASN A 58 -4.20 -5.61 6.37
N MET A 59 -4.82 -4.63 5.70
CA MET A 59 -6.28 -4.49 5.64
C MET A 59 -6.95 -5.61 4.82
N ILE A 60 -6.22 -6.19 3.87
CA ILE A 60 -6.67 -7.30 3.02
C ILE A 60 -6.40 -8.64 3.72
N LYS A 61 -5.31 -8.73 4.50
CA LYS A 61 -4.91 -9.91 5.26
C LYS A 61 -6.05 -10.35 6.21
N GLY A 62 -6.59 -11.54 5.97
CA GLY A 62 -7.68 -12.11 6.78
C GLY A 62 -9.10 -11.75 6.33
N LYS A 63 -9.28 -10.90 5.30
CA LYS A 63 -10.60 -10.70 4.67
C LYS A 63 -10.88 -11.78 3.64
N THR A 64 -12.14 -12.22 3.56
CA THR A 64 -12.57 -13.14 2.50
C THR A 64 -12.65 -12.42 1.15
N PRO A 65 -12.51 -13.12 0.02
CA PRO A 65 -12.65 -12.52 -1.31
C PRO A 65 -13.97 -11.77 -1.51
N ALA A 66 -15.06 -12.21 -0.86
CA ALA A 66 -16.35 -11.53 -0.91
C ALA A 66 -16.33 -10.17 -0.20
N GLN A 67 -15.68 -10.08 0.96
CA GLN A 67 -15.54 -8.82 1.71
C GLN A 67 -14.60 -7.83 1.01
N ILE A 68 -13.54 -8.33 0.37
CA ILE A 68 -12.63 -7.48 -0.44
C ILE A 68 -13.41 -6.87 -1.62
N ARG A 69 -14.19 -7.68 -2.34
CA ARG A 69 -15.00 -7.20 -3.47
C ARG A 69 -16.03 -6.15 -3.03
N ALA A 70 -16.75 -6.40 -1.93
CA ALA A 70 -17.72 -5.44 -1.40
C ALA A 70 -17.10 -4.09 -1.05
N ALA A 71 -15.89 -4.10 -0.46
CA ALA A 71 -15.14 -2.89 -0.13
C ALA A 71 -14.59 -2.13 -1.37
N SER A 72 -14.59 -2.74 -2.56
CA SER A 72 -14.08 -2.15 -3.80
C SER A 72 -15.17 -1.57 -4.70
N THR A 73 -16.46 -1.86 -4.43
CA THR A 73 -17.60 -1.54 -5.30
C THR A 73 -18.60 -0.56 -4.68
N SER A 74 -18.32 -0.01 -3.49
CA SER A 74 -19.17 0.96 -2.81
C SER A 74 -18.44 2.28 -2.64
#